data_AF-A0A9D7EYW5-F1
#
_entry.id   AF-A0A9D7EYW5-F1
#
_cell.length_a   1.000
_cell.length_b   1.000
_cell.length_c   1.000
_cell.angle_alpha   90.00
_cell.angle_beta   90.00
_cell.angle_gamma   90.00
#
_symmetry.space_group_name_H-M   'P 1'
#
loop_
_entity.id
_entity.type
_entity.pdbx_description
1 polymer ?
#
loop_
_entity_poly.entity_id
_entity_poly.type
_entity_poly.pdbx_seq_one_letter_code
_entity_poly.pdbx_strand_id
1 'polypeptide(L)'
;MNKFFQSILLNLLLLLTGLTGLNAQTTLSKANKQYELHAYNLAAKSYLGIVEKQPNNVEALAKLADCYWHLNKMDDAKAYFERAIETTKADPKTYFQYGQTLKAIAQYDHAKRQFQEYAKTYPLEGNHFVESCDFAMGGQQTQGDFEVQPEAVNTTSADFGPAFFLNDAVFSSSRIDMKRSSGNQSDWTGSANNQLFISSRDQVRGLNQPSFLRSELRNVFNEGPVSYSPDGRWVVITKNNFVDGTRQIPSSGLELSLYIAEVSDKGDWQNPLPFPHNGPGYSNGFGTFARRQCDLFRIQQARRLRRL
;
A
#
# COMPACT_ATOMS: atom_id res chain seq x y z
N MET A 1 53.07 30.97 -10.77
CA MET A 1 52.07 30.83 -9.69
C MET A 1 52.73 30.03 -8.56
N ASN A 2 52.91 30.61 -7.37
CA ASN A 2 53.66 29.96 -6.29
C ASN A 2 53.00 28.64 -5.88
N LYS A 3 53.78 27.55 -5.73
CA LYS A 3 53.31 26.23 -5.27
C LYS A 3 52.50 26.31 -3.96
N PHE A 4 52.83 27.30 -3.13
CA PHE A 4 52.11 27.63 -1.90
C PHE A 4 50.64 28.04 -2.16
N PHE A 5 50.40 28.89 -3.17
CA PHE A 5 49.06 29.35 -3.54
C PHE A 5 48.22 28.23 -4.15
N GLN A 6 48.83 27.34 -4.95
CA GLN A 6 48.17 26.14 -5.50
C GLN A 6 47.75 25.16 -4.39
N SER A 7 48.58 24.98 -3.36
CA SER A 7 48.27 24.10 -2.23
C SER A 7 47.10 24.63 -1.39
N ILE A 8 47.04 25.95 -1.16
CA ILE A 8 45.91 26.58 -0.46
C ILE A 8 44.61 26.42 -1.26
N LEU A 9 44.65 26.63 -2.57
CA LEU A 9 43.48 26.49 -3.44
C LEU A 9 42.95 25.05 -3.46
N LEU A 10 43.85 24.05 -3.50
CA LEU A 10 43.49 22.63 -3.48
C LEU A 10 42.85 22.22 -2.13
N ASN A 11 43.39 22.70 -1.01
CA ASN A 11 42.83 22.42 0.32
C ASN A 11 41.45 23.11 0.52
N LEU A 12 41.26 24.33 0.02
CA LEU A 12 39.97 25.02 0.02
C LEU A 12 38.93 24.29 -0.84
N LEU A 13 39.33 23.78 -2.00
CA LEU A 13 38.46 23.00 -2.87
C LEU A 13 38.05 21.67 -2.21
N LEU A 14 38.98 20.97 -1.55
CA LEU A 14 38.67 19.76 -0.76
C LEU A 14 37.72 20.06 0.40
N LEU A 15 37.92 21.16 1.14
CA LEU A 15 37.04 21.59 2.23
C LEU A 15 35.62 21.93 1.74
N LEU A 16 35.49 22.62 0.60
CA LEU A 16 34.18 22.89 0.01
C LEU A 16 33.46 21.61 -0.45
N THR A 17 34.18 20.65 -1.04
CA THR A 17 33.59 19.36 -1.42
C THR A 17 33.18 18.50 -0.20
N GLY A 18 33.87 18.64 0.93
CA GLY A 18 33.51 17.95 2.18
C GLY A 18 32.21 18.48 2.80
N LEU A 19 31.98 19.79 2.74
CA LEU A 19 30.77 20.44 3.28
C LEU A 19 29.50 20.08 2.49
N THR A 20 29.58 19.89 1.18
CA THR A 20 28.44 19.47 0.35
C THR A 20 28.09 17.99 0.56
N GLY A 21 29.10 17.13 0.78
CA GLY A 21 28.89 15.71 1.09
C GLY A 21 28.14 15.46 2.40
N LEU A 22 28.46 16.21 3.47
CA LEU A 22 27.81 16.08 4.78
C LEU A 22 26.31 16.42 4.75
N ASN A 23 25.92 17.47 4.02
CA ASN A 23 24.51 17.87 3.89
C ASN A 23 23.67 16.91 3.04
N ALA A 24 24.28 16.26 2.05
CA ALA A 24 23.62 15.22 1.26
C ALA A 24 23.33 13.98 2.12
N GLN A 25 24.28 13.57 2.96
CA GLN A 25 24.16 12.38 3.80
C GLN A 25 23.08 12.53 4.89
N THR A 26 22.91 13.71 5.47
CA THR A 26 21.83 13.99 6.45
C THR A 26 20.45 13.97 5.81
N THR A 27 20.32 14.47 4.58
CA THR A 27 19.04 14.47 3.83
C THR A 27 18.62 13.05 3.44
N LEU A 28 19.57 12.23 2.96
CA LEU A 28 19.32 10.83 2.62
C LEU A 28 18.94 9.99 3.85
N SER A 29 19.62 10.18 4.98
CA SER A 29 19.27 9.50 6.23
C SER A 29 17.84 9.79 6.69
N LYS A 30 17.39 11.05 6.58
CA LYS A 30 15.99 11.42 6.86
C LYS A 30 15.00 10.71 5.93
N ALA A 31 15.28 10.70 4.62
CA ALA A 31 14.43 10.04 3.63
C ALA A 31 14.34 8.53 3.89
N ASN A 32 15.49 7.89 4.12
CA ASN A 32 15.58 6.48 4.51
C ASN A 32 14.79 6.22 5.79
N LYS A 33 14.83 7.12 6.78
CA LYS A 33 14.05 6.94 8.00
C LYS A 33 12.54 7.01 7.80
N GLN A 34 12.07 7.94 6.96
CA GLN A 34 10.66 8.03 6.60
C GLN A 34 10.20 6.78 5.83
N TYR A 35 11.05 6.28 4.94
CA TYR A 35 10.80 5.04 4.20
C TYR A 35 10.70 3.82 5.15
N GLU A 36 11.63 3.68 6.10
CA GLU A 36 11.60 2.61 7.11
C GLU A 36 10.35 2.66 7.98
N LEU A 37 9.81 3.86 8.22
CA LEU A 37 8.57 4.08 8.95
C LEU A 37 7.32 3.93 8.08
N HIS A 38 7.47 3.49 6.82
CA HIS A 38 6.40 3.34 5.83
C HIS A 38 5.62 4.64 5.54
N ALA A 39 6.19 5.79 5.89
CA ALA A 39 5.64 7.10 5.56
C ALA A 39 6.00 7.46 4.11
N TYR A 40 5.54 6.64 3.16
CA TYR A 40 5.96 6.70 1.75
C TYR A 40 5.64 8.04 1.08
N ASN A 41 4.55 8.70 1.48
CA ASN A 41 4.21 10.06 1.05
C ASN A 41 5.30 11.08 1.44
N LEU A 42 5.79 11.01 2.68
CA LEU A 42 6.85 11.88 3.18
C LEU A 42 8.22 11.49 2.61
N ALA A 43 8.48 10.18 2.52
CA ALA A 43 9.72 9.64 1.97
C ALA A 43 9.87 10.02 0.48
N ALA A 44 8.81 9.88 -0.32
CA ALA A 44 8.80 10.29 -1.73
C ALA A 44 9.17 11.77 -1.87
N LYS A 45 8.57 12.65 -1.06
CA LYS A 45 8.90 14.09 -1.07
C LYS A 45 10.38 14.35 -0.75
N SER A 46 10.93 13.64 0.24
CA SER A 46 12.33 13.77 0.62
C SER A 46 13.29 13.23 -0.45
N TYR A 47 13.01 12.06 -1.03
CA TYR A 47 13.84 11.50 -2.10
C TYR A 47 13.76 12.33 -3.38
N LEU A 48 12.59 12.89 -3.72
CA LEU A 48 12.46 13.78 -4.86
C LEU A 48 13.41 14.98 -4.75
N GLY A 49 13.46 15.63 -3.58
CA GLY A 49 14.40 16.73 -3.33
C GLY A 49 15.88 16.32 -3.39
N ILE A 50 16.20 15.04 -3.18
CA ILE A 50 17.56 14.50 -3.39
C ILE A 50 17.82 14.32 -4.88
N VAL A 51 16.89 13.70 -5.61
CA VAL A 51 16.99 13.46 -7.06
C VAL A 51 17.08 14.76 -7.85
N GLU A 52 16.38 15.82 -7.45
CA GLU A 52 16.48 17.15 -8.08
C GLU A 52 17.89 17.74 -7.98
N LYS A 53 18.60 17.49 -6.87
CA LYS A 53 19.97 17.97 -6.65
C LYS A 53 21.03 17.00 -7.18
N GLN A 54 20.71 15.71 -7.22
CA GLN A 54 21.59 14.62 -7.63
C GLN A 54 20.81 13.70 -8.60
N PRO A 55 20.66 14.10 -9.88
CA PRO A 55 19.78 13.39 -10.83
C PRO A 55 20.13 11.92 -11.08
N ASN A 56 21.37 11.53 -10.78
CA ASN A 56 21.92 10.19 -11.02
C ASN A 56 22.15 9.41 -9.70
N ASN A 57 21.57 9.86 -8.58
CA ASN A 57 21.67 9.11 -7.32
C ASN A 57 20.77 7.87 -7.39
N VAL A 58 21.35 6.71 -7.70
CA VAL A 58 20.63 5.44 -7.94
C VAL A 58 19.82 4.98 -6.72
N GLU A 59 20.36 5.13 -5.50
CA GLU A 59 19.64 4.78 -4.27
C GLU A 59 18.38 5.63 -4.13
N ALA A 60 18.50 6.95 -4.29
CA ALA A 60 17.37 7.85 -4.19
C ALA A 60 16.34 7.63 -5.31
N LEU A 61 16.78 7.37 -6.55
CA LEU A 61 15.90 7.04 -7.67
C LEU A 61 15.09 5.77 -7.40
N ALA A 62 15.77 4.67 -7.03
CA ALA A 62 15.13 3.40 -6.77
C ALA A 62 14.16 3.49 -5.57
N LYS A 63 14.55 4.19 -4.50
CA LYS A 63 13.68 4.39 -3.33
C LYS A 63 12.50 5.31 -3.59
N LEU A 64 12.68 6.35 -4.41
CA LEU A 64 11.59 7.21 -4.85
C LEU A 64 10.57 6.43 -5.68
N ALA A 65 11.06 5.64 -6.64
CA ALA A 65 10.23 4.77 -7.45
C ALA A 65 9.43 3.77 -6.59
N ASP A 66 10.09 3.15 -5.60
CA ASP A 66 9.46 2.22 -4.67
C ASP A 66 8.42 2.92 -3.77
N CYS A 67 8.66 4.17 -3.36
CA CYS A 67 7.64 4.96 -2.66
C CYS A 67 6.42 5.20 -3.55
N TYR A 68 6.62 5.57 -4.81
CA TYR A 68 5.51 5.76 -5.75
C TYR A 68 4.74 4.46 -6.00
N TRP A 69 5.44 3.32 -6.10
CA TRP A 69 4.83 2.00 -6.20
C TRP A 69 3.93 1.70 -4.99
N HIS A 70 4.43 1.93 -3.77
CA HIS A 70 3.64 1.76 -2.54
C HIS A 70 2.45 2.73 -2.42
N LEU A 71 2.52 3.89 -3.08
CA LEU A 71 1.44 4.88 -3.14
C LEU A 71 0.48 4.64 -4.31
N ASN A 72 0.61 3.51 -5.02
CA ASN A 72 -0.16 3.16 -6.21
C ASN A 72 -0.05 4.18 -7.36
N LYS A 73 1.08 4.89 -7.43
CA LYS A 73 1.42 5.85 -8.50
C LYS A 73 2.33 5.17 -9.51
N MET A 74 1.76 4.23 -10.27
CA MET A 74 2.56 3.29 -11.07
C MET A 74 3.30 3.97 -12.24
N ASP A 75 2.72 5.00 -12.86
CA ASP A 75 3.40 5.75 -13.93
C ASP A 75 4.62 6.53 -13.40
N ASP A 76 4.48 7.20 -12.26
CA ASP A 76 5.60 7.86 -11.58
C ASP A 76 6.67 6.83 -11.21
N ALA A 77 6.27 5.70 -10.61
CA ALA A 77 7.18 4.62 -10.25
C ALA A 77 7.96 4.09 -11.46
N LYS A 78 7.29 3.87 -12.59
CA LYS A 78 7.91 3.44 -13.85
C LYS A 78 9.03 4.39 -14.26
N ALA A 79 8.76 5.70 -14.30
CA ALA A 79 9.71 6.70 -14.78
C ALA A 79 10.99 6.74 -13.94
N TYR A 80 10.88 6.61 -12.61
CA TYR A 80 12.05 6.63 -11.74
C TYR A 80 12.79 5.29 -11.69
N PHE A 81 12.09 4.15 -11.83
CA PHE A 81 12.75 2.86 -11.97
C PHE A 81 13.56 2.76 -13.27
N GLU A 82 13.01 3.25 -14.38
CA GLU A 82 13.70 3.31 -15.68
C GLU A 82 15.04 4.07 -15.57
N ARG A 83 15.01 5.27 -14.97
CA ARG A 83 16.23 6.04 -14.71
C ARG A 83 17.22 5.33 -13.77
N ALA A 84 16.72 4.60 -12.78
CA ALA A 84 17.56 3.88 -11.83
C ALA A 84 18.36 2.76 -12.50
N ILE A 85 17.76 2.04 -13.47
CA ILE A 85 18.43 0.94 -14.19
C ILE A 85 19.37 1.43 -15.30
N GLU A 86 19.19 2.64 -15.82
CA GLU A 86 20.06 3.22 -16.85
C GLU A 86 21.40 3.72 -16.29
N THR A 87 21.43 4.16 -15.02
CA THR A 87 22.58 4.87 -14.46
C THR A 87 23.75 3.94 -14.11
N THR A 88 23.47 2.76 -13.55
CA THR A 88 24.45 1.70 -13.26
C THR A 88 23.75 0.33 -13.36
N LYS A 89 24.51 -0.77 -13.29
CA LYS A 89 23.90 -2.09 -13.07
C LYS A 89 23.19 -2.09 -11.71
N ALA A 90 21.88 -1.84 -11.74
CA ALA A 90 21.05 -1.77 -10.54
C ALA A 90 21.03 -3.10 -9.78
N ASP A 91 20.66 -3.03 -8.49
CA ASP A 91 20.41 -4.21 -7.68
C ASP A 91 19.32 -5.10 -8.33
N PRO A 92 19.44 -6.43 -8.30
CA PRO A 92 18.41 -7.33 -8.84
C PRO A 92 16.99 -7.00 -8.35
N LYS A 93 16.83 -6.54 -7.10
CA LYS A 93 15.55 -6.12 -6.54
C LYS A 93 14.92 -4.97 -7.34
N THR A 94 15.72 -4.05 -7.88
CA THR A 94 15.22 -2.93 -8.68
C THR A 94 14.59 -3.42 -9.97
N TYR A 95 15.21 -4.39 -10.66
CA TYR A 95 14.61 -5.02 -11.85
C TYR A 95 13.31 -5.74 -11.52
N PHE A 96 13.25 -6.44 -10.38
CA PHE A 96 12.03 -7.08 -9.92
C PHE A 96 10.89 -6.08 -9.67
N GLN A 97 11.17 -5.00 -8.93
CA GLN A 97 10.18 -3.97 -8.63
C GLN A 97 9.74 -3.20 -9.88
N TYR A 98 10.67 -2.95 -10.80
CA TYR A 98 10.35 -2.33 -12.08
C TYR A 98 9.46 -3.23 -12.95
N GLY A 99 9.79 -4.52 -13.04
CA GLY A 99 8.96 -5.52 -13.72
C GLY A 99 7.54 -5.60 -13.12
N GLN A 100 7.42 -5.59 -11.79
CA GLN A 100 6.13 -5.57 -11.10
C GLN A 100 5.34 -4.28 -11.40
N THR A 101 6.02 -3.14 -11.49
CA THR A 101 5.41 -1.85 -11.84
C THR A 101 4.87 -1.88 -13.27
N LEU A 102 5.68 -2.33 -14.23
CA LEU A 102 5.30 -2.45 -15.64
C LEU A 102 4.14 -3.43 -15.83
N LYS A 103 4.16 -4.57 -15.11
CA LYS A 103 3.08 -5.56 -15.12
C LYS A 103 1.78 -4.97 -14.56
N ALA A 104 1.84 -4.14 -13.53
CA ALA A 104 0.66 -3.49 -12.93
C ALA A 104 -0.04 -2.52 -13.89
N ILE A 105 0.69 -1.92 -14.83
CA ILE A 105 0.16 -1.05 -15.90
C ILE A 105 0.05 -1.76 -17.25
N ALA A 106 -0.04 -3.10 -17.22
CA ALA A 106 -0.23 -3.97 -18.39
C ALA A 106 0.84 -3.88 -19.50
N GLN A 107 2.04 -3.36 -19.20
CA GLN A 107 3.20 -3.39 -20.10
C GLN A 107 3.96 -4.71 -19.94
N TYR A 108 3.30 -5.83 -20.28
CA TYR A 108 3.76 -7.19 -20.00
C TYR A 108 5.05 -7.57 -20.74
N ASP A 109 5.22 -7.09 -21.96
CA ASP A 109 6.41 -7.30 -22.79
C ASP A 109 7.64 -6.61 -22.17
N HIS A 110 7.48 -5.38 -21.70
CA HIS A 110 8.51 -4.64 -20.97
C HIS A 110 8.79 -5.29 -19.63
N ALA A 111 7.74 -5.69 -18.88
CA ALA A 111 7.87 -6.35 -17.60
C ALA A 111 8.67 -7.65 -17.71
N LYS A 112 8.37 -8.47 -18.72
CA LYS A 112 9.08 -9.73 -19.02
C LYS A 112 10.59 -9.51 -19.14
N ARG A 113 11.02 -8.46 -19.86
CA ARG A 113 12.45 -8.13 -20.00
C ARG A 113 13.11 -7.84 -18.66
N GLN A 114 12.43 -7.13 -17.77
CA GLN A 114 12.98 -6.85 -16.43
C GLN A 114 13.02 -8.10 -15.55
N PHE A 115 12.02 -8.98 -15.65
CA PHE A 115 12.05 -10.26 -14.95
C PHE A 115 13.13 -11.21 -15.48
N GLN A 116 13.48 -11.14 -16.77
CA GLN A 116 14.63 -11.86 -17.32
C GLN A 116 15.96 -11.35 -16.76
N GLU A 117 16.12 -10.03 -16.58
CA GLU A 117 17.29 -9.48 -15.89
C GLU A 117 17.35 -9.94 -14.42
N TYR A 118 16.21 -9.94 -13.72
CA TYR A 118 16.11 -10.47 -12.36
C TYR A 118 16.43 -11.97 -12.26
N ALA A 119 15.99 -12.77 -13.25
CA ALA A 119 16.22 -14.21 -13.33
C ALA A 119 17.71 -14.58 -13.44
N LYS A 120 18.57 -13.66 -13.87
CA LYS A 120 20.04 -13.88 -13.89
C LYS A 120 20.61 -14.08 -12.48
N THR A 121 19.94 -13.57 -11.45
CA THR A 121 20.33 -13.75 -10.04
C THR A 121 19.40 -14.70 -9.31
N TYR A 122 18.09 -14.61 -9.56
CA TYR A 122 17.05 -15.40 -8.90
C TYR A 122 16.23 -16.18 -9.94
N PRO A 123 16.77 -17.29 -10.49
CA PRO A 123 16.22 -17.94 -11.68
C PRO A 123 14.82 -18.52 -11.45
N LEU A 124 14.54 -19.09 -10.28
CA LEU A 124 13.24 -19.69 -9.99
C LEU A 124 12.13 -18.62 -9.96
N GLU A 125 12.31 -17.59 -9.15
CA GLU A 125 11.36 -16.50 -9.00
C GLU A 125 11.25 -15.69 -10.29
N GLY A 126 12.38 -15.31 -10.90
CA GLY A 126 12.38 -14.54 -12.15
C GLY A 126 11.67 -15.25 -13.29
N ASN A 127 11.93 -16.55 -13.49
CA ASN A 127 11.25 -17.32 -14.54
C ASN A 127 9.76 -17.48 -14.28
N HIS A 128 9.32 -17.63 -13.02
CA HIS A 128 7.90 -17.63 -12.68
C HIS A 128 7.19 -16.34 -13.13
N PHE A 129 7.83 -15.17 -12.93
CA PHE A 129 7.26 -13.90 -13.39
C PHE A 129 7.34 -13.71 -14.91
N VAL A 130 8.35 -14.26 -15.58
CA VAL A 130 8.42 -14.32 -17.05
C VAL A 130 7.24 -15.12 -17.61
N GLU A 131 7.01 -16.34 -17.10
CA GLU A 131 5.87 -17.19 -17.47
C GLU A 131 4.53 -16.49 -17.22
N SER A 132 4.43 -15.78 -16.09
CA SER A 132 3.23 -14.99 -15.79
C SER A 132 2.98 -13.87 -16.82
N CYS A 133 4.03 -13.24 -17.37
CA CYS A 133 3.88 -12.25 -18.43
C CYS A 133 3.47 -12.91 -19.75
N ASP A 134 4.05 -14.06 -20.09
CA ASP A 134 3.67 -14.83 -21.28
C ASP A 134 2.21 -15.28 -21.24
N PHE A 135 1.76 -15.76 -20.08
CA PHE A 135 0.36 -16.10 -19.85
C PHE A 135 -0.56 -14.89 -20.07
N ALA A 136 -0.21 -13.73 -19.50
CA ALA A 136 -1.01 -12.51 -19.64
C ALA A 136 -1.08 -12.03 -21.10
N MET A 137 0.03 -12.08 -21.84
CA MET A 137 0.06 -11.72 -23.27
C MET A 137 -0.73 -12.71 -24.14
N GLY A 138 -0.66 -14.01 -23.84
CA GLY A 138 -1.46 -15.03 -24.53
C GLY A 138 -2.96 -14.92 -24.26
N GLY A 139 -3.34 -14.51 -23.05
CA GLY A 139 -4.73 -14.35 -22.63
C GLY A 139 -5.46 -13.16 -23.26
N GLN A 140 -4.75 -12.15 -23.81
CA GLN A 140 -5.39 -10.99 -24.43
C GLN A 140 -6.26 -11.32 -25.66
N GLN A 141 -6.10 -12.52 -26.23
CA GLN A 141 -6.89 -12.99 -27.38
C GLN A 141 -8.13 -13.82 -26.97
N THR A 142 -8.33 -14.09 -25.68
CA THR A 142 -9.46 -14.89 -25.20
C THR A 142 -10.65 -13.99 -24.88
N GLN A 143 -11.82 -14.31 -25.44
CA GLN A 143 -13.07 -13.67 -25.06
C GLN A 143 -13.47 -14.18 -23.67
N GLY A 144 -13.62 -13.27 -22.69
CA GLY A 144 -14.03 -13.63 -21.34
C GLY A 144 -15.51 -14.01 -21.26
N ASP A 145 -15.84 -14.95 -20.38
CA ASP A 145 -17.23 -15.34 -20.07
C ASP A 145 -18.01 -14.23 -19.34
N PHE A 146 -17.29 -13.27 -18.76
CA PHE A 146 -17.84 -12.19 -17.96
C PHE A 146 -17.20 -10.87 -18.34
N GLU A 147 -18.02 -9.82 -18.39
CA GLU A 147 -17.56 -8.45 -18.49
C GLU A 147 -17.53 -7.81 -17.10
N VAL A 148 -16.45 -7.13 -16.77
CA VAL A 148 -16.32 -6.39 -15.51
C VAL A 148 -16.63 -4.93 -15.79
N GLN A 149 -17.65 -4.40 -15.13
CA GLN A 149 -18.02 -2.99 -15.21
C GLN A 149 -17.86 -2.34 -13.83
N PRO A 150 -17.35 -1.10 -13.75
CA PRO A 150 -17.34 -0.35 -12.50
C PRO A 150 -18.77 -0.19 -11.98
N GLU A 151 -18.97 -0.41 -10.68
CA GLU A 151 -20.24 -0.12 -10.05
C GLU A 151 -20.47 1.39 -9.94
N ALA A 152 -21.72 1.83 -9.99
CA ALA A 152 -22.08 3.26 -10.00
C ALA A 152 -21.62 3.98 -8.73
N VAL A 153 -21.46 3.24 -7.64
CA VAL A 153 -20.98 3.79 -6.36
C VAL A 153 -19.46 3.94 -6.30
N ASN A 154 -18.70 3.35 -7.22
CA ASN A 154 -17.24 3.43 -7.22
C ASN A 154 -16.78 4.87 -7.48
N THR A 155 -15.69 5.24 -6.83
CA THR A 155 -15.04 6.54 -6.92
C THR A 155 -13.61 6.37 -7.46
N THR A 156 -12.92 7.49 -7.69
CA THR A 156 -11.49 7.47 -7.99
C THR A 156 -10.62 7.15 -6.77
N SER A 157 -11.20 7.16 -5.56
CA SER A 157 -10.57 6.70 -4.33
C SER A 157 -10.55 5.17 -4.28
N ALA A 158 -9.82 4.60 -3.32
CA ALA A 158 -9.84 3.15 -3.12
C ALA A 158 -11.17 2.72 -2.50
N ASP A 159 -12.01 2.04 -3.29
CA ASP A 159 -13.20 1.32 -2.86
C ASP A 159 -12.89 -0.19 -2.88
N PHE A 160 -12.99 -0.88 -1.74
CA PHE A 160 -12.49 -2.25 -1.62
C PHE A 160 -13.18 -3.06 -0.51
N GLY A 161 -12.90 -4.37 -0.52
CA GLY A 161 -13.36 -5.30 0.51
C GLY A 161 -14.87 -5.34 0.69
N PRO A 162 -15.66 -5.57 -0.38
CA PRO A 162 -17.10 -5.71 -0.26
C PRO A 162 -17.45 -6.96 0.54
N ALA A 163 -18.45 -6.82 1.40
CA ALA A 163 -19.11 -7.85 2.17
C ALA A 163 -20.62 -7.67 2.06
N PHE A 164 -21.37 -8.71 2.35
CA PHE A 164 -22.83 -8.64 2.30
C PHE A 164 -23.40 -8.74 3.70
N PHE A 165 -24.16 -7.74 4.10
CA PHE A 165 -24.98 -7.76 5.30
C PHE A 165 -26.44 -7.93 4.87
N LEU A 166 -26.95 -9.15 5.00
CA LEU A 166 -28.26 -9.53 4.44
C LEU A 166 -28.35 -9.16 2.95
N ASN A 167 -29.24 -8.25 2.57
CA ASN A 167 -29.38 -7.80 1.18
C ASN A 167 -28.44 -6.63 0.81
N ASP A 168 -27.77 -6.01 1.77
CA ASP A 168 -26.99 -4.80 1.53
C ASP A 168 -25.51 -5.12 1.31
N ALA A 169 -24.84 -4.28 0.51
CA ALA A 169 -23.40 -4.32 0.33
C ALA A 169 -22.73 -3.37 1.33
N VAL A 170 -21.75 -3.90 2.04
CA VAL A 170 -20.88 -3.15 2.95
C VAL A 170 -19.47 -3.14 2.38
N PHE A 171 -18.84 -1.98 2.28
CA PHE A 171 -17.50 -1.89 1.67
C PHE A 171 -16.66 -0.81 2.36
N SER A 172 -15.35 -0.95 2.25
CA SER A 172 -14.37 0.02 2.71
C SER A 172 -14.08 1.04 1.61
N SER A 173 -13.99 2.31 1.98
CA SER A 173 -13.69 3.39 1.05
C SER A 173 -12.89 4.51 1.70
N SER A 174 -11.94 5.07 0.93
CA SER A 174 -11.24 6.32 1.25
C SER A 174 -11.82 7.53 0.52
N ARG A 175 -13.09 7.47 0.11
CA ARG A 175 -13.78 8.59 -0.55
C ARG A 175 -13.88 9.83 0.34
N ILE A 176 -13.88 11.00 -0.30
CA ILE A 176 -13.89 12.33 0.34
C ILE A 176 -15.07 13.21 -0.08
N ASP A 177 -15.87 12.73 -1.04
CA ASP A 177 -17.07 13.36 -1.58
C ASP A 177 -18.25 13.34 -0.60
N MET A 178 -18.24 12.43 0.38
CA MET A 178 -19.19 12.36 1.48
C MET A 178 -18.61 12.96 2.77
N LYS A 179 -19.18 14.07 3.25
CA LYS A 179 -18.75 14.72 4.49
C LYS A 179 -19.59 14.26 5.68
N ARG A 180 -18.94 13.95 6.81
CA ARG A 180 -19.62 13.76 8.10
C ARG A 180 -19.88 15.11 8.77
N SER A 181 -20.94 15.17 9.58
CA SER A 181 -21.20 16.28 10.50
C SER A 181 -20.27 16.15 11.72
N SER A 182 -19.26 17.02 11.81
CA SER A 182 -18.33 17.27 12.93
C SER A 182 -16.99 16.50 12.98
N GLY A 183 -15.91 17.28 13.16
CA GLY A 183 -14.91 17.07 14.21
C GLY A 183 -13.57 16.41 13.83
N ASN A 184 -12.54 17.25 13.66
CA ASN A 184 -11.10 16.93 13.55
C ASN A 184 -10.70 15.86 12.54
N GLN A 185 -10.27 16.32 11.36
CA GLN A 185 -9.39 15.52 10.51
C GLN A 185 -8.10 15.25 11.28
N SER A 186 -7.72 13.99 11.46
CA SER A 186 -6.42 13.67 12.01
C SER A 186 -5.34 14.23 11.08
N ASP A 187 -4.41 15.01 11.64
CA ASP A 187 -3.29 15.67 10.94
C ASP A 187 -2.23 14.68 10.40
N TRP A 188 -2.57 13.40 10.26
CA TRP A 188 -1.69 12.47 9.59
C TRP A 188 -1.73 12.77 8.09
N THR A 189 -0.65 13.40 7.61
CA THR A 189 -0.42 13.76 6.20
C THR A 189 -0.49 12.60 5.19
N GLY A 190 -0.80 11.37 5.62
CA GLY A 190 -1.20 10.25 4.77
C GLY A 190 -2.72 10.24 4.58
N SER A 191 -3.15 10.79 3.47
CA SER A 191 -4.51 11.27 3.17
C SER A 191 -5.64 10.21 3.09
N ALA A 192 -5.39 8.96 3.48
CA ALA A 192 -6.36 7.87 3.32
C ALA A 192 -7.06 7.54 4.64
N ASN A 193 -8.18 8.20 4.89
CA ASN A 193 -9.11 7.84 5.96
C ASN A 193 -10.05 6.75 5.45
N ASN A 194 -9.68 5.48 5.60
CA ASN A 194 -10.55 4.37 5.23
C ASN A 194 -11.70 4.24 6.22
N GLN A 195 -12.91 4.01 5.71
CA GLN A 195 -14.12 3.87 6.51
C GLN A 195 -15.14 3.00 5.78
N LEU A 196 -16.11 2.47 6.53
CA LEU A 196 -17.13 1.56 6.01
C LEU A 196 -18.40 2.28 5.59
N PHE A 197 -18.88 1.92 4.42
CA PHE A 197 -20.12 2.38 3.81
C PHE A 197 -21.06 1.20 3.60
N ILE A 198 -22.35 1.49 3.56
CA ILE A 198 -23.41 0.53 3.24
C ILE A 198 -24.25 1.06 2.09
N SER A 199 -24.60 0.18 1.16
CA SER A 199 -25.48 0.48 0.03
C SER A 199 -26.48 -0.66 -0.15
N SER A 200 -27.74 -0.31 -0.36
CA SER A 200 -28.77 -1.29 -0.67
C SER A 200 -28.61 -1.80 -2.10
N ARG A 201 -28.82 -3.11 -2.26
CA ARG A 201 -28.69 -3.78 -3.56
C ARG A 201 -30.03 -3.86 -4.26
N ASP A 202 -30.08 -3.29 -5.46
CA ASP A 202 -31.16 -3.49 -6.42
C ASP A 202 -30.75 -4.58 -7.41
N GLN A 203 -31.60 -5.59 -7.60
CA GLN A 203 -31.28 -6.76 -8.44
C GLN A 203 -31.10 -6.42 -9.92
N VAL A 204 -31.59 -5.26 -10.37
CA VAL A 204 -31.55 -4.82 -11.77
C VAL A 204 -30.55 -3.69 -11.96
N ARG A 205 -30.43 -2.77 -10.99
CA ARG A 205 -29.65 -1.53 -11.12
C ARG A 205 -28.31 -1.52 -10.38
N GLY A 206 -27.97 -2.59 -9.67
CA GLY A 206 -26.72 -2.67 -8.91
C GLY A 206 -26.83 -2.00 -7.55
N LEU A 207 -25.82 -1.21 -7.16
CA LEU A 207 -25.76 -0.54 -5.86
C LEU A 207 -26.42 0.84 -5.87
N ASN A 208 -27.30 1.09 -4.89
CA ASN A 208 -27.87 2.42 -4.67
C ASN A 208 -26.85 3.39 -4.04
N GLN A 209 -27.23 4.66 -3.90
CA GLN A 209 -26.37 5.65 -3.23
C GLN A 209 -25.97 5.18 -1.82
N PRO A 210 -24.66 5.13 -1.51
CA PRO A 210 -24.20 4.61 -0.24
C PRO A 210 -24.45 5.61 0.90
N SER A 211 -24.50 5.09 2.11
CA SER A 211 -24.47 5.86 3.36
C SER A 211 -23.36 5.33 4.26
N PHE A 212 -22.99 6.08 5.29
CA PHE A 212 -22.04 5.58 6.28
C PHE A 212 -22.67 4.38 7.00
N LEU A 213 -21.91 3.28 7.17
CA LEU A 213 -22.43 2.05 7.78
C LEU A 213 -22.98 2.26 9.21
N ARG A 214 -22.54 3.31 9.92
CA ARG A 214 -22.83 3.49 11.35
C ARG A 214 -23.19 4.92 11.70
N SER A 215 -24.32 5.09 12.36
CA SER A 215 -24.82 6.40 12.81
C SER A 215 -24.14 6.89 14.11
N GLU A 216 -23.76 5.95 14.98
CA GLU A 216 -23.16 6.22 16.30
C GLU A 216 -21.63 6.33 16.26
N LEU A 217 -20.98 5.70 15.28
CA LEU A 217 -19.52 5.64 15.17
C LEU A 217 -18.95 6.81 14.38
N ARG A 218 -19.36 8.00 14.84
CA ARG A 218 -18.74 9.28 14.53
C ARG A 218 -17.24 9.16 14.86
N ASN A 219 -16.38 9.26 13.84
CA ASN A 219 -14.91 9.41 13.94
C ASN A 219 -14.05 8.16 14.12
N VAL A 220 -14.52 6.97 13.70
CA VAL A 220 -13.64 5.79 13.61
C VAL A 220 -13.17 5.56 12.18
N PHE A 221 -11.87 5.69 11.97
CA PHE A 221 -11.16 5.48 10.70
C PHE A 221 -10.29 4.23 10.77
N ASN A 222 -9.88 3.72 9.61
CA ASN A 222 -9.01 2.55 9.46
C ASN A 222 -9.62 1.26 10.04
N GLU A 223 -10.94 1.15 9.95
CA GLU A 223 -11.68 -0.09 10.15
C GLU A 223 -12.16 -0.64 8.81
N GLY A 224 -12.08 -1.96 8.70
CA GLY A 224 -12.41 -2.70 7.51
C GLY A 224 -11.19 -3.36 6.86
N PRO A 225 -11.42 -4.34 5.97
CA PRO A 225 -12.75 -4.80 5.56
C PRO A 225 -13.42 -5.66 6.64
N VAL A 226 -14.71 -5.93 6.41
CA VAL A 226 -15.56 -6.71 7.29
C VAL A 226 -15.99 -8.01 6.63
N SER A 227 -16.49 -8.95 7.41
CA SER A 227 -17.24 -10.11 6.93
C SER A 227 -18.36 -10.40 7.92
N TYR A 228 -19.55 -10.72 7.41
CA TYR A 228 -20.71 -11.06 8.22
C TYR A 228 -20.94 -12.57 8.23
N SER A 229 -21.47 -13.09 9.32
CA SER A 229 -21.97 -14.46 9.36
C SER A 229 -23.14 -14.64 8.39
N PRO A 230 -23.41 -15.86 7.89
CA PRO A 230 -24.50 -16.09 6.94
C PRO A 230 -25.89 -15.64 7.42
N ASP A 231 -26.11 -15.66 8.74
CA ASP A 231 -27.35 -15.21 9.40
C ASP A 231 -27.34 -13.72 9.77
N GLY A 232 -26.26 -13.00 9.48
CA GLY A 232 -26.11 -11.58 9.76
C GLY A 232 -25.93 -11.22 11.24
N ARG A 233 -25.90 -12.19 12.16
CA ARG A 233 -25.83 -11.93 13.62
C ARG A 233 -24.44 -11.60 14.14
N TRP A 234 -23.41 -11.91 13.37
CA TRP A 234 -22.02 -11.66 13.74
C TRP A 234 -21.28 -10.93 12.63
N VAL A 235 -20.32 -10.12 13.03
CA VAL A 235 -19.40 -9.45 12.13
C VAL A 235 -17.97 -9.64 12.63
N VAL A 236 -17.05 -9.86 11.70
CA VAL A 236 -15.62 -9.81 11.93
C VAL A 236 -15.05 -8.60 11.21
N ILE A 237 -14.15 -7.89 11.89
CA ILE A 237 -13.72 -6.54 11.55
C ILE A 237 -12.21 -6.53 11.59
N THR A 238 -11.59 -6.10 10.49
CA THR A 238 -10.15 -5.80 10.50
C THR A 238 -9.95 -4.38 11.02
N LYS A 239 -9.10 -4.20 12.02
CA LYS A 239 -8.71 -2.88 12.53
C LYS A 239 -7.19 -2.73 12.48
N ASN A 240 -6.73 -1.52 12.21
CA ASN A 240 -5.34 -1.17 12.43
C ASN A 240 -5.14 -0.78 13.91
N ASN A 241 -4.19 -1.40 14.60
CA ASN A 241 -3.90 -1.13 16.02
C ASN A 241 -3.07 0.15 16.25
N PHE A 242 -3.20 1.14 15.36
CA PHE A 242 -2.48 2.39 15.52
C PHE A 242 -3.04 3.20 16.69
N VAL A 243 -2.21 3.44 17.71
CA VAL A 243 -2.51 4.33 18.84
C VAL A 243 -1.66 5.59 18.72
N ASP A 244 -2.33 6.74 18.61
CA ASP A 244 -1.67 8.04 18.55
C ASP A 244 -0.78 8.29 19.79
N GLY A 245 0.37 8.93 19.60
CA GLY A 245 1.32 9.24 20.68
C GLY A 245 2.23 8.09 21.14
N THR A 246 2.11 6.88 20.59
CA THR A 246 3.05 5.77 20.89
C THR A 246 4.17 5.68 19.86
N ARG A 247 5.43 5.58 20.33
CA ARG A 247 6.60 5.40 19.47
C ARG A 247 6.49 4.04 18.79
N GLN A 248 6.13 4.05 17.51
CA GLN A 248 6.15 2.86 16.68
C GLN A 248 7.57 2.30 16.66
N ILE A 249 7.74 1.06 17.11
CA ILE A 249 9.01 0.36 16.95
C ILE A 249 9.12 0.10 15.45
N PRO A 250 10.19 0.52 14.76
CA PRO A 250 10.31 0.35 13.30
C PRO A 250 10.12 -1.09 12.81
N SER A 251 10.24 -2.08 13.70
CA SER A 251 10.03 -3.49 13.39
C SER A 251 8.59 -4.01 13.55
N SER A 252 7.67 -3.26 14.16
CA SER A 252 6.27 -3.69 14.38
C SER A 252 5.33 -3.23 13.26
N GLY A 253 5.55 -2.05 12.68
CA GLY A 253 4.73 -1.56 11.57
C GLY A 253 3.24 -1.35 11.94
N LEU A 254 2.40 -1.13 10.92
CA LEU A 254 0.93 -1.07 11.06
C LEU A 254 0.41 -2.51 11.20
N GLU A 255 0.15 -2.96 12.42
CA GLU A 255 -0.38 -4.31 12.68
C GLU A 255 -1.91 -4.34 12.59
N LEU A 256 -2.42 -5.30 11.82
CA LEU A 256 -3.85 -5.55 11.73
C LEU A 256 -4.29 -6.53 12.84
N SER A 257 -5.45 -6.27 13.42
CA SER A 257 -6.12 -7.16 14.36
C SER A 257 -7.56 -7.40 13.96
N LEU A 258 -8.04 -8.59 14.30
CA LEU A 258 -9.43 -8.98 14.10
C LEU A 258 -10.24 -8.74 15.37
N TYR A 259 -11.43 -8.20 15.20
CA TYR A 259 -12.45 -8.10 16.24
C TYR A 259 -13.71 -8.80 15.75
N ILE A 260 -14.39 -9.51 16.64
CA ILE A 260 -15.68 -10.13 16.38
C ILE A 260 -16.71 -9.41 17.23
N ALA A 261 -17.84 -9.01 16.64
CA ALA A 261 -18.92 -8.32 17.33
C ALA A 261 -20.27 -8.93 16.96
N GLU A 262 -21.22 -8.80 17.87
CA GLU A 262 -22.63 -9.11 17.62
C GLU A 262 -23.26 -8.00 16.79
N VAL A 263 -24.20 -8.33 15.92
CA VAL A 263 -24.96 -7.37 15.12
C VAL A 263 -26.37 -7.29 15.69
N SER A 264 -26.76 -6.08 16.08
CA SER A 264 -28.10 -5.79 16.59
C SER A 264 -29.16 -5.78 15.49
N ASP A 265 -30.44 -5.78 15.88
CA ASP A 265 -31.57 -5.68 14.94
C ASP A 265 -31.55 -4.42 14.07
N LYS A 266 -30.83 -3.37 14.49
CA LYS A 266 -30.64 -2.12 13.73
C LYS A 266 -29.42 -2.14 12.81
N GLY A 267 -28.64 -3.24 12.81
CA GLY A 267 -27.39 -3.36 12.07
C GLY A 267 -26.15 -2.80 12.79
N ASP A 268 -26.32 -2.18 13.95
CA ASP A 268 -25.21 -1.68 14.77
C ASP A 268 -24.47 -2.83 15.46
N TRP A 269 -23.18 -2.64 15.74
CA TRP A 269 -22.32 -3.66 16.33
C TRP A 269 -22.21 -3.52 17.84
N GLN A 270 -22.29 -4.63 18.55
CA GLN A 270 -22.29 -4.71 20.01
C GLN A 270 -21.25 -5.71 20.49
N ASN A 271 -20.76 -5.51 21.72
CA ASN A 271 -19.86 -6.43 22.41
C ASN A 271 -18.63 -6.85 21.58
N PRO A 272 -17.82 -5.91 21.04
CA PRO A 272 -16.65 -6.26 20.23
C PRO A 272 -15.59 -6.98 21.08
N LEU A 273 -15.26 -8.20 20.69
CA LEU A 273 -14.25 -9.04 21.33
C LEU A 273 -13.02 -9.16 20.42
N PRO A 274 -11.79 -9.02 20.94
CA PRO A 274 -10.59 -9.26 20.17
C PRO A 274 -10.48 -10.74 19.81
N PHE A 275 -10.03 -11.02 18.59
CA PHE A 275 -9.76 -12.39 18.17
C PHE A 275 -8.61 -13.00 19.00
N PRO A 276 -8.76 -14.22 19.56
CA PRO A 276 -7.79 -14.78 20.52
C PRO A 276 -6.36 -14.95 20.01
N HIS A 277 -6.15 -15.02 18.68
CA HIS A 277 -4.82 -15.11 18.09
C HIS A 277 -4.31 -13.79 17.52
N ASN A 278 -4.88 -12.65 17.92
CA ASN A 278 -4.20 -11.38 17.78
C ASN A 278 -2.91 -11.39 18.60
N GLY A 279 -1.83 -10.80 18.08
CA GLY A 279 -0.56 -10.76 18.79
C GLY A 279 0.45 -9.84 18.11
N PRO A 280 1.53 -9.49 18.83
CA PRO A 280 2.55 -8.57 18.31
C PRO A 280 3.46 -9.25 17.28
N GLY A 281 3.96 -8.46 16.33
CA GLY A 281 4.95 -8.86 15.33
C GLY A 281 4.38 -9.53 14.08
N TYR A 282 3.06 -9.61 13.95
CA TYR A 282 2.35 -10.09 12.77
C TYR A 282 0.97 -9.47 12.66
N SER A 283 0.35 -9.57 11.48
CA SER A 283 -1.00 -9.08 11.24
C SER A 283 -1.99 -10.24 11.13
N ASN A 284 -3.12 -10.12 11.82
CA ASN A 284 -4.32 -10.89 11.52
C ASN A 284 -5.35 -9.94 10.91
N GLY A 285 -5.65 -10.13 9.64
CA GLY A 285 -6.63 -9.34 8.92
C GLY A 285 -7.51 -10.20 8.03
N PHE A 286 -8.56 -9.57 7.48
CA PHE A 286 -9.43 -10.15 6.47
C PHE A 286 -10.13 -11.44 6.94
N GLY A 287 -10.64 -11.43 8.18
CA GLY A 287 -11.40 -12.55 8.73
C GLY A 287 -12.65 -12.84 7.90
N THR A 288 -13.00 -14.11 7.76
CA THR A 288 -14.25 -14.55 7.10
C THR A 288 -14.95 -15.64 7.90
N PHE A 289 -16.27 -15.57 7.94
CA PHE A 289 -17.11 -16.65 8.44
C PHE A 289 -17.26 -17.77 7.41
N ALA A 290 -17.39 -19.01 7.88
CA ALA A 290 -17.74 -20.14 7.04
C ALA A 290 -19.22 -20.10 6.63
N ARG A 291 -19.55 -20.69 5.47
CA ARG A 291 -20.94 -20.78 4.94
C ARG A 291 -21.85 -21.74 5.75
N ARG A 292 -21.28 -22.61 6.58
CA ARG A 292 -22.03 -23.59 7.39
C ARG A 292 -21.55 -23.46 8.84
N GLN A 293 -22.36 -22.81 9.67
CA GLN A 293 -22.17 -22.61 11.13
C GLN A 293 -20.99 -21.71 11.57
N CYS A 294 -21.11 -21.25 12.83
CA CYS A 294 -20.51 -20.07 13.49
C CYS A 294 -18.98 -20.01 13.62
N ASP A 295 -18.23 -20.74 12.80
CA ASP A 295 -16.78 -20.83 12.94
C ASP A 295 -16.05 -19.93 11.92
N LEU A 296 -15.07 -19.17 12.42
CA LEU A 296 -14.20 -18.28 11.63
C LEU A 296 -13.04 -19.10 11.04
N PHE A 297 -12.99 -19.30 9.71
CA PHE A 297 -12.05 -20.27 9.11
C PHE A 297 -11.08 -19.75 8.05
N ARG A 298 -11.04 -18.45 7.76
CA ARG A 298 -9.92 -17.91 6.97
C ARG A 298 -9.40 -16.63 7.59
N ILE A 299 -8.15 -16.70 8.03
CA ILE A 299 -7.36 -15.58 8.49
C ILE A 299 -6.16 -15.51 7.55
N GLN A 300 -6.01 -14.40 6.83
CA GLN A 300 -4.76 -14.17 6.14
C GLN A 300 -3.73 -13.69 7.17
N GLN A 301 -2.87 -14.61 7.61
CA GLN A 301 -1.68 -14.26 8.34
C GLN A 301 -0.61 -13.82 7.35
N ALA A 302 -0.36 -12.51 7.27
CA ALA A 302 0.84 -12.01 6.62
C ALA A 302 2.02 -12.22 7.59
N ARG A 303 2.73 -13.35 7.46
CA ARG A 303 4.02 -13.52 8.15
C ARG A 303 5.08 -12.67 7.46
N ARG A 304 5.87 -11.98 8.27
CA ARG A 304 7.08 -11.26 7.87
C ARG A 304 7.98 -12.22 7.09
N LEU A 305 8.00 -12.13 5.76
CA LEU A 305 9.09 -12.69 4.96
C LEU A 305 10.33 -11.90 5.39
N ARG A 306 11.08 -12.45 6.36
CA ARG A 306 12.44 -11.99 6.61
C ARG A 306 13.18 -12.20 5.29
N ARG A 307 13.43 -11.10 4.58
CA ARG A 307 14.47 -11.06 3.56
C ARG A 307 15.74 -11.49 4.28
N LEU A 308 16.23 -12.69 3.96
CA LEU A 308 17.61 -13.09 4.21
C LEU A 308 18.49 -12.38 3.19
#